data_AF-A0A5B8YI16-F1
#
_entry.id   AF-A0A5B8YI16-F1
#
_cell.length_a   1.000
_cell.length_b   1.000
_cell.length_c   1.000
_cell.angle_alpha   90.00
_cell.angle_beta   90.00
_cell.angle_gamma   90.00
#
_symmetry.space_group_name_H-M   'P 1'
#
loop_
_entity.id
_entity.type
_entity.pdbx_description
1 polymer ?
#
loop_
_entity_poly.entity_id
_entity_poly.type
_entity_poly.pdbx_seq_one_letter_code
_entity_poly.pdbx_strand_id
1 'polypeptide(L)'
;MIWFSLKKLEKRLAKRELSEHHAFRYLVFYLVIFISVGALPEIAPYPGWNWDISRYVITLVIALSATYTAFRINEKGDNRDFLKRYISIAFVTGIWVFMGVLLLRLIYKIIMFVIPLDLYKAINPVIGTNLFLWISFVAGVLVFYMLLLRSFKHIQKLIMHRKNELKNM
;
A
#
# COMPACT_ATOMS: atom_id res chain seq x y z
N MET A 1 -21.19 -1.40 -3.28
CA MET A 1 -19.79 -1.87 -3.20
C MET A 1 -18.88 -0.74 -2.70
N ILE A 2 -18.40 -0.82 -1.46
CA ILE A 2 -17.53 0.21 -0.81
C ILE A 2 -16.05 -0.17 -0.88
N TRP A 3 -15.76 -1.41 -1.29
CA TRP A 3 -14.44 -2.05 -1.22
C TRP A 3 -13.39 -1.38 -2.10
N PHE A 4 -13.78 -0.65 -3.14
CA PHE A 4 -12.83 -0.01 -4.07
C PHE A 4 -12.83 1.52 -4.01
N SER A 5 -13.74 2.15 -3.26
CA SER A 5 -13.85 3.60 -3.22
C SER A 5 -13.24 4.17 -1.95
N LEU A 6 -11.95 4.50 -2.01
CA LEU A 6 -11.20 5.08 -0.89
C LEU A 6 -11.91 6.32 -0.31
N LYS A 7 -12.38 7.24 -1.17
CA LYS A 7 -13.13 8.43 -0.74
C LYS A 7 -14.41 8.12 0.03
N LYS A 8 -15.18 7.09 -0.39
CA LYS A 8 -16.41 6.68 0.33
C LYS A 8 -16.05 6.02 1.66
N LEU A 9 -15.00 5.19 1.68
CA LEU A 9 -14.50 4.54 2.88
C LEU A 9 -14.05 5.57 3.93
N GLU A 10 -13.25 6.56 3.53
CA GLU A 10 -12.77 7.66 4.37
C GLU A 10 -13.92 8.41 5.05
N LYS A 11 -14.97 8.76 4.28
CA LYS A 11 -16.16 9.44 4.82
C LYS A 11 -16.87 8.58 5.87
N ARG A 12 -17.07 7.28 5.61
CA ARG A 12 -17.74 6.37 6.56
C ARG A 12 -16.90 6.14 7.81
N LEU A 13 -15.58 6.00 7.66
CA LEU A 13 -14.64 5.89 8.77
C LEU A 13 -14.61 7.15 9.65
N ALA A 14 -14.66 8.34 9.04
CA ALA A 14 -14.76 9.61 9.76
C ALA A 14 -16.09 9.74 10.53
N LYS A 15 -17.18 9.21 9.97
CA LYS A 15 -18.51 9.20 10.61
C LYS A 15 -18.72 8.05 11.60
N ARG A 16 -17.78 7.10 11.72
CA ARG A 16 -17.89 5.86 12.51
C ARG A 16 -19.05 4.94 12.08
N GLU A 17 -19.41 5.00 10.81
CA GLU A 17 -20.48 4.18 10.23
C GLU A 17 -20.00 2.78 9.79
N LEU A 18 -18.71 2.49 9.94
CA LEU A 18 -18.13 1.20 9.60
C LEU A 18 -18.21 0.27 10.83
N SER A 19 -19.04 -0.77 10.75
CA SER A 19 -19.14 -1.76 11.82
C SER A 19 -17.86 -2.62 11.91
N GLU A 20 -17.60 -3.16 13.10
CA GLU A 20 -16.47 -4.10 13.32
C GLU A 20 -16.52 -5.28 12.36
N HIS A 21 -17.72 -5.79 12.06
CA HIS A 21 -17.91 -6.88 11.11
C HIS A 21 -17.37 -6.53 9.71
N HIS A 22 -17.47 -5.28 9.27
CA HIS A 22 -16.90 -4.86 7.97
C HIS A 22 -15.37 -4.78 8.04
N ALA A 23 -14.82 -4.30 9.15
CA ALA A 23 -13.38 -4.23 9.37
C ALA A 23 -12.74 -5.62 9.43
N PHE A 24 -13.42 -6.56 10.09
CA PHE A 24 -13.01 -7.96 10.14
C PHE A 24 -12.99 -8.60 8.76
N ARG A 25 -13.99 -8.32 7.89
CA ARG A 25 -13.95 -8.78 6.50
C ARG A 25 -12.72 -8.24 5.77
N TYR A 26 -12.38 -6.96 5.92
CA TYR A 26 -11.16 -6.42 5.33
C TYR A 26 -9.89 -7.15 5.80
N LEU A 27 -9.80 -7.44 7.11
CA LEU A 27 -8.69 -8.22 7.66
C LEU A 27 -8.62 -9.63 7.07
N VAL A 28 -9.74 -10.36 7.05
CA VAL A 28 -9.79 -11.73 6.51
C VAL A 28 -9.36 -11.75 5.05
N PHE A 29 -9.90 -10.87 4.22
CA PHE A 29 -9.50 -10.80 2.81
C PHE A 29 -8.04 -10.38 2.64
N TYR A 30 -7.53 -9.46 3.47
CA TYR A 30 -6.12 -9.10 3.48
C TYR A 30 -5.23 -10.32 3.77
N LEU A 31 -5.58 -11.12 4.80
CA LEU A 31 -4.84 -12.32 5.17
C LEU A 31 -4.91 -13.40 4.10
N VAL A 32 -6.08 -13.65 3.51
CA VAL A 32 -6.24 -14.59 2.39
C VAL A 32 -5.33 -14.20 1.23
N ILE A 33 -5.37 -12.93 0.80
CA ILE A 33 -4.51 -12.44 -0.29
C ILE A 33 -3.03 -12.59 0.09
N PHE A 34 -2.65 -12.22 1.31
CA PHE A 34 -1.27 -12.32 1.77
C PHE A 34 -0.75 -13.77 1.74
N ILE A 35 -1.53 -14.72 2.25
CA ILE A 35 -1.20 -16.14 2.22
C ILE A 35 -1.15 -16.65 0.79
N SER A 36 -2.15 -16.32 -0.04
CA SER A 36 -2.20 -16.75 -1.44
C SER A 36 -0.99 -16.25 -2.22
N VAL A 37 -0.61 -14.97 -2.07
CA VAL A 37 0.56 -14.39 -2.74
C VAL A 37 1.85 -14.99 -2.21
N GLY A 38 1.97 -15.22 -0.90
CA GLY A 38 3.15 -15.85 -0.30
C GLY A 38 3.33 -17.32 -0.64
N ALA A 39 2.25 -18.03 -0.99
CA ALA A 39 2.27 -19.43 -1.40
C ALA A 39 2.53 -19.62 -2.90
N LEU A 40 2.49 -18.55 -3.72
CA LEU A 40 2.89 -18.65 -5.12
C LEU A 40 4.39 -18.97 -5.17
N PRO A 41 4.82 -19.99 -5.95
CA PRO A 41 6.24 -20.27 -6.14
C PRO A 41 6.90 -18.98 -6.62
N GLU A 42 7.98 -18.59 -5.95
CA GLU A 42 8.64 -17.31 -6.20
C GLU A 42 8.81 -17.12 -7.70
N ILE A 43 8.30 -15.99 -8.22
CA ILE A 43 8.55 -15.55 -9.59
C ILE A 43 10.03 -15.14 -9.63
N ALA A 44 10.90 -16.16 -9.68
CA ALA A 44 12.35 -16.15 -9.48
C ALA A 44 12.81 -15.48 -8.15
N PRO A 45 13.38 -16.24 -7.19
CA PRO A 45 14.18 -15.64 -6.14
C PRO A 45 15.22 -14.71 -6.76
N TYR A 46 15.53 -13.60 -6.10
CA TYR A 46 16.69 -12.83 -6.52
C TYR A 46 17.92 -13.76 -6.48
N PRO A 47 18.84 -13.70 -7.46
CA PRO A 47 20.01 -14.59 -7.50
C PRO A 47 20.95 -14.44 -6.30
N GLY A 48 20.70 -13.50 -5.38
CA GLY A 48 21.54 -13.24 -4.22
C GLY A 48 20.75 -12.69 -3.04
N TRP A 49 21.07 -13.22 -1.87
CA TRP A 49 20.50 -12.89 -0.56
C TRP A 49 20.53 -11.38 -0.21
N ASN A 50 21.47 -10.63 -0.79
CA ASN A 50 21.61 -9.18 -0.57
C ASN A 50 20.36 -8.39 -0.99
N TRP A 51 19.73 -8.77 -2.10
CA TRP A 51 18.51 -8.11 -2.57
C TRP A 51 17.33 -8.35 -1.61
N ASP A 52 17.23 -9.57 -1.07
CA ASP A 52 16.18 -9.92 -0.12
C ASP A 52 16.36 -9.25 1.24
N ILE A 53 17.58 -9.23 1.79
CA ILE A 53 17.88 -8.45 3.00
C ILE A 53 17.51 -6.99 2.76
N SER A 54 17.99 -6.39 1.67
CA SER A 54 17.78 -4.95 1.43
C SER A 54 16.28 -4.63 1.35
N ARG A 55 15.50 -5.49 0.68
CA ARG A 55 14.04 -5.42 0.58
C ARG A 55 13.37 -5.53 1.95
N TYR A 56 13.81 -6.47 2.77
CA TYR A 56 13.28 -6.65 4.11
C TYR A 56 13.55 -5.42 4.99
N VAL A 57 14.81 -4.97 5.06
CA VAL A 57 15.24 -3.83 5.90
C VAL A 57 14.50 -2.56 5.49
N ILE A 58 14.46 -2.23 4.20
CA ILE A 58 13.80 -1.01 3.74
C ILE A 58 12.28 -1.06 3.99
N THR A 59 11.65 -2.22 3.78
CA THR A 59 10.21 -2.39 4.07
C THR A 59 9.93 -2.24 5.55
N LEU A 60 10.76 -2.83 6.41
CA LEU A 60 10.61 -2.73 7.86
C LEU A 60 10.71 -1.27 8.33
N VAL A 61 11.74 -0.54 7.88
CA VAL A 61 11.94 0.87 8.24
C VAL A 61 10.76 1.73 7.77
N ILE A 62 10.32 1.57 6.51
CA ILE A 62 9.18 2.32 5.98
C ILE A 62 7.89 1.94 6.74
N ALA A 63 7.66 0.65 6.99
CA ALA A 63 6.46 0.18 7.66
C ALA A 63 6.36 0.71 9.08
N LEU A 64 7.43 0.63 9.87
CA LEU A 64 7.46 1.13 11.24
C LEU A 64 7.24 2.65 11.28
N SER A 65 8.00 3.41 10.47
CA SER A 65 7.91 4.87 10.45
C SER A 65 6.54 5.38 9.97
N ALA A 66 5.99 4.79 8.90
CA ALA A 66 4.69 5.19 8.37
C ALA A 66 3.53 4.74 9.27
N THR A 67 3.60 3.56 9.88
CA THR A 67 2.58 3.10 10.85
C THR A 67 2.57 3.98 12.09
N TYR A 68 3.74 4.33 12.62
CA TYR A 68 3.86 5.27 13.73
C TYR A 68 3.28 6.64 13.35
N THR A 69 3.60 7.15 12.16
CA THR A 69 3.06 8.43 11.68
C THR A 69 1.53 8.38 11.53
N ALA A 70 0.98 7.29 11.00
CA ALA A 70 -0.48 7.09 10.89
C ALA A 70 -1.14 7.09 12.27
N PHE A 71 -0.51 6.42 13.26
CA PHE A 71 -0.98 6.40 14.64
C PHE A 71 -1.01 7.82 15.24
N ARG A 72 0.06 8.60 15.08
CA ARG A 72 0.13 10.00 15.55
C ARG A 72 -0.90 10.91 14.88
N ILE A 73 -1.20 10.70 13.60
CA ILE A 73 -2.28 11.42 12.90
C ILE A 73 -3.64 11.06 13.50
N ASN A 74 -3.88 9.78 13.79
CA ASN A 74 -5.13 9.31 14.40
C ASN A 74 -5.33 9.87 15.81
N GLU A 75 -4.27 9.90 16.61
CA GLU A 75 -4.26 10.43 17.98
C GLU A 75 -4.61 11.92 18.01
N LYS A 76 -4.09 12.72 17.06
CA LYS A 76 -4.43 14.15 16.90
C LYS A 76 -5.86 14.39 16.39
N GLY A 77 -6.58 13.36 15.97
CA GLY A 77 -7.96 13.44 15.50
C GLY A 77 -8.95 13.22 16.65
N ASP A 78 -9.56 12.04 16.66
CA ASP A 78 -10.46 11.60 17.73
C ASP A 78 -9.87 10.47 18.59
N ASN A 79 -8.65 10.03 18.30
CA ASN A 79 -7.93 8.94 18.99
C ASN A 79 -8.76 7.65 19.18
N ARG A 80 -9.59 7.30 18.20
CA ARG A 80 -10.39 6.06 18.22
C ARG A 80 -10.21 5.27 16.94
N ASP A 81 -10.60 4.00 16.99
CA ASP A 81 -10.73 3.12 15.82
C ASP A 81 -9.46 3.02 14.94
N PHE A 82 -8.26 3.16 15.53
CA PHE A 82 -7.02 3.17 14.76
C PHE A 82 -6.86 1.91 13.91
N LEU A 83 -6.98 0.73 14.55
CA LEU A 83 -6.79 -0.56 13.87
C LEU A 83 -7.82 -0.76 12.76
N LYS A 84 -9.08 -0.42 13.04
CA LYS A 84 -10.20 -0.45 12.08
C LYS A 84 -9.91 0.42 10.85
N ARG A 85 -9.46 1.67 11.06
CA ARG A 85 -9.08 2.59 9.98
C ARG A 85 -7.87 2.06 9.22
N TYR A 86 -6.84 1.63 9.94
CA TYR A 86 -5.59 1.15 9.38
C TYR A 86 -5.83 -0.03 8.44
N ILE A 87 -6.47 -1.10 8.93
CA ILE A 87 -6.75 -2.30 8.14
C ILE A 87 -7.62 -1.98 6.93
N SER A 88 -8.71 -1.23 7.13
CA SER A 88 -9.65 -0.95 6.05
C SER A 88 -9.00 -0.13 4.93
N ILE A 89 -8.23 0.91 5.27
CA ILE A 89 -7.53 1.76 4.30
C ILE A 89 -6.37 1.00 3.66
N ALA A 90 -5.58 0.27 4.46
CA ALA A 90 -4.46 -0.54 3.98
C ALA A 90 -4.93 -1.58 2.97
N PHE A 91 -6.06 -2.26 3.22
CA PHE A 91 -6.60 -3.21 2.26
C PHE A 91 -6.92 -2.58 0.91
N VAL A 92 -7.72 -1.50 0.91
CA VAL A 92 -8.11 -0.85 -0.34
C VAL A 92 -6.87 -0.28 -1.05
N THR A 93 -6.02 0.44 -0.34
CA THR A 93 -4.80 1.02 -0.91
C THR A 93 -3.86 -0.06 -1.44
N GLY A 94 -3.74 -1.16 -0.70
CA GLY A 94 -2.91 -2.31 -1.05
C GLY A 94 -3.32 -2.92 -2.38
N ILE A 95 -4.62 -3.12 -2.61
CA ILE A 95 -5.13 -3.62 -3.90
C ILE A 95 -4.76 -2.69 -5.04
N TRP A 96 -4.98 -1.38 -4.90
CA TRP A 96 -4.71 -0.40 -5.97
C TRP A 96 -3.23 -0.35 -6.32
N VAL A 97 -2.36 -0.31 -5.31
CA VAL A 97 -0.91 -0.30 -5.51
C VAL A 97 -0.44 -1.63 -6.08
N PHE A 98 -0.95 -2.75 -5.60
CA PHE A 98 -0.63 -4.07 -6.12
C PHE A 98 -0.97 -4.19 -7.61
N MET A 99 -2.19 -3.78 -8.00
CA MET A 99 -2.60 -3.74 -9.41
C MET A 99 -1.70 -2.82 -10.24
N GLY A 100 -1.33 -1.65 -9.71
CA GLY A 100 -0.43 -0.71 -10.39
C GLY A 100 0.97 -1.29 -10.60
N VAL A 101 1.54 -1.95 -9.57
CA VAL A 101 2.86 -2.60 -9.65
C VAL A 101 2.83 -3.79 -10.60
N LEU A 102 1.76 -4.59 -10.59
CA LEU A 102 1.58 -5.69 -11.54
C LEU A 102 1.53 -5.18 -12.98
N LEU A 103 0.74 -4.13 -13.25
CA LEU A 103 0.65 -3.53 -14.57
C LEU A 103 2.00 -2.99 -15.04
N LEU A 104 2.72 -2.28 -14.17
CA LEU A 104 4.05 -1.77 -14.46
C LEU A 104 5.05 -2.89 -14.80
N ARG A 105 5.02 -3.99 -14.05
CA ARG A 105 5.87 -5.17 -14.31
C ARG A 105 5.52 -5.87 -15.61
N LEU A 106 4.23 -5.93 -15.96
CA LEU A 106 3.78 -6.49 -17.23
C LEU A 106 4.28 -5.64 -18.40
N ILE A 107 4.12 -4.31 -18.32
CA ILE A 107 4.62 -3.37 -19.33
C ILE A 107 6.13 -3.52 -19.51
N TYR A 108 6.89 -3.58 -18.42
CA TYR A 108 8.34 -3.81 -18.48
C TYR A 108 8.69 -5.12 -19.21
N LYS A 109 8.02 -6.22 -18.90
CA LYS A 109 8.26 -7.51 -19.58
C LYS A 109 7.95 -7.42 -21.08
N ILE A 110 6.87 -6.74 -21.48
CA ILE A 110 6.52 -6.54 -22.88
C ILE A 110 7.61 -5.72 -23.58
N ILE A 111 8.07 -4.61 -22.98
CA ILE A 111 9.14 -3.78 -23.55
C ILE A 111 10.43 -4.62 -23.73
N MET A 112 10.85 -5.33 -22.69
CA MET A 112 12.06 -6.16 -22.73
C MET A 112 11.97 -7.31 -23.73
N PHE A 113 10.77 -7.78 -24.06
CA PHE A 113 10.54 -8.80 -25.08
C PHE A 113 10.64 -8.26 -26.51
N VAL A 114 10.29 -6.99 -26.73
CA VAL A 114 10.18 -6.40 -28.08
C VAL A 114 11.48 -5.70 -28.51
N ILE A 115 12.35 -5.29 -27.58
CA ILE A 115 13.59 -4.59 -27.93
C ILE A 115 14.58 -5.50 -28.68
N PRO A 116 15.33 -4.94 -29.66
CA PRO A 116 16.37 -5.70 -30.37
C PRO A 116 17.42 -6.27 -29.42
N LEU A 117 17.95 -7.45 -29.75
CA LEU A 117 18.88 -8.19 -28.89
C LEU A 117 20.15 -7.39 -28.55
N ASP A 118 20.66 -6.59 -29.49
CA ASP A 118 21.85 -5.77 -29.29
C ASP A 118 21.60 -4.66 -28.27
N LEU A 119 20.43 -4.02 -28.36
CA LEU A 119 20.00 -3.02 -27.38
C LEU A 119 19.76 -3.66 -26.01
N TYR A 120 19.11 -4.83 -25.96
CA TYR A 120 18.92 -5.61 -24.73
C TYR A 120 20.26 -5.88 -24.04
N LYS A 121 21.25 -6.38 -24.78
CA LYS A 121 22.60 -6.65 -24.23
C LYS A 121 23.30 -5.40 -23.72
N ALA A 122 23.09 -4.25 -24.36
CA ALA A 122 23.66 -2.98 -23.92
C ALA A 122 23.01 -2.44 -22.62
N ILE A 123 21.68 -2.54 -22.49
CA ILE A 123 20.95 -1.94 -21.37
C ILE A 123 20.78 -2.86 -20.15
N ASN A 124 20.68 -4.18 -20.36
CA ASN A 124 20.42 -5.16 -19.30
C ASN A 124 21.48 -5.20 -18.19
N PRO A 125 22.78 -4.94 -18.44
CA PRO A 125 23.76 -4.82 -17.36
C PRO A 125 23.48 -3.64 -16.41
N VAL A 126 22.88 -2.55 -16.93
CA VAL A 126 22.61 -1.32 -16.17
C VAL A 126 21.24 -1.37 -15.49
N ILE A 127 20.19 -1.76 -16.23
CA ILE A 127 18.79 -1.81 -15.76
C ILE A 127 18.37 -3.25 -15.48
N GLY A 128 19.30 -4.08 -15.01
CA GLY A 128 19.07 -5.52 -14.88
C GLY A 128 17.76 -5.83 -14.17
N THR A 129 17.12 -6.93 -14.57
CA THR A 129 15.80 -7.36 -14.06
C THR A 129 15.68 -7.23 -12.54
N ASN A 130 16.74 -7.54 -11.80
CA ASN A 130 16.78 -7.40 -10.35
C ASN A 130 16.65 -5.95 -9.87
N LEU A 131 17.40 -5.01 -10.47
CA LEU A 131 17.32 -3.60 -10.11
C LEU A 131 15.92 -3.04 -10.39
N PHE A 132 15.34 -3.35 -11.54
CA PHE A 132 13.97 -2.92 -11.87
C PHE A 132 12.93 -3.51 -10.90
N LEU A 133 13.02 -4.80 -10.58
CA LEU A 133 12.11 -5.45 -9.63
C LEU A 133 12.24 -4.85 -8.22
N TRP A 134 13.46 -4.51 -7.81
CA TRP A 134 13.73 -3.88 -6.52
C TRP A 134 13.18 -2.45 -6.47
N ILE A 135 13.49 -1.62 -7.47
CA ILE A 135 13.00 -0.23 -7.56
C ILE A 135 11.46 -0.21 -7.61
N SER A 136 10.85 -1.04 -8.47
CA SER A 136 9.38 -1.09 -8.57
C SER A 136 8.72 -1.57 -7.28
N PHE A 137 9.36 -2.47 -6.53
CA PHE A 137 8.89 -2.89 -5.21
C PHE A 137 8.98 -1.74 -4.20
N VAL A 138 10.14 -1.09 -4.07
CA VAL A 138 10.36 0.02 -3.12
C VAL A 138 9.42 1.19 -3.45
N ALA A 139 9.29 1.54 -4.72
CA ALA A 139 8.34 2.56 -5.18
C ALA A 139 6.89 2.18 -4.82
N GLY A 140 6.50 0.93 -5.00
CA GLY A 140 5.21 0.42 -4.58
C GLY A 140 4.96 0.60 -3.07
N VAL A 141 5.93 0.20 -2.24
CA VAL A 141 5.85 0.37 -0.77
C VAL A 141 5.73 1.84 -0.38
N LEU A 142 6.51 2.73 -1.00
CA LEU A 142 6.45 4.17 -0.75
C LEU A 142 5.10 4.76 -1.16
N VAL A 143 4.60 4.44 -2.36
CA VAL A 143 3.30 4.90 -2.85
C VAL A 143 2.18 4.40 -1.93
N PHE A 144 2.23 3.14 -1.51
CA PHE A 144 1.28 2.56 -0.57
C PHE A 144 1.20 3.37 0.74
N TYR A 145 2.34 3.58 1.40
CA TYR A 145 2.33 4.30 2.67
C TYR A 145 2.03 5.79 2.51
N MET A 146 2.43 6.41 1.40
CA MET A 146 2.03 7.79 1.07
C MET A 146 0.51 7.93 0.95
N LEU A 147 -0.15 7.02 0.23
CA LEU A 147 -1.60 7.01 0.07
C LEU A 147 -2.32 6.71 1.39
N LEU A 148 -1.82 5.76 2.18
CA LEU A 148 -2.32 5.44 3.51
C LEU A 148 -2.28 6.69 4.42
N LEU A 149 -1.12 7.35 4.52
CA LEU A 149 -0.94 8.55 5.34
C LEU A 149 -1.81 9.72 4.85
N ARG A 150 -1.96 9.89 3.54
CA ARG A 150 -2.87 10.88 2.96
C ARG A 150 -4.32 10.63 3.38
N SER A 151 -4.74 9.36 3.39
CA SER A 151 -6.07 8.96 3.82
C SER A 151 -6.33 9.26 5.29
N PHE A 152 -5.36 8.95 6.17
CA PHE A 152 -5.43 9.31 7.60
C PHE A 152 -5.55 10.82 7.81
N LYS A 153 -4.75 11.63 7.11
CA LYS A 153 -4.84 13.10 7.18
C LYS A 153 -6.20 13.60 6.71
N HIS A 154 -6.76 13.00 5.66
CA HIS A 154 -8.08 13.38 5.16
C HIS A 154 -9.19 13.05 6.17
N ILE A 155 -9.18 11.87 6.77
CA ILE A 155 -10.12 11.49 7.84
C ILE A 155 -10.03 12.45 9.02
N GLN A 156 -8.81 12.78 9.46
CA GLN A 156 -8.58 13.75 10.53
C GLN A 156 -9.21 15.12 10.20
N LYS A 157 -9.02 15.61 8.97
CA LYS A 157 -9.63 16.87 8.50
C LYS A 157 -11.16 16.82 8.54
N LEU A 158 -11.79 15.72 8.11
CA LEU A 158 -13.23 15.54 8.16
C LEU A 158 -13.77 15.55 9.60
N ILE A 159 -13.07 14.91 10.53
CA ILE A 159 -13.42 14.87 11.95
C ILE A 159 -13.36 16.29 12.55
N MET A 160 -12.27 17.03 12.28
CA MET A 160 -12.10 18.39 12.78
C MET A 160 -13.18 19.35 12.25
N HIS A 161 -13.52 19.25 10.96
CA HIS A 161 -14.58 20.05 10.36
C HIS A 161 -15.92 19.86 11.08
N ARG A 162 -16.32 18.60 11.29
CA ARG A 162 -17.56 18.26 11.99
C ARG A 162 -17.56 18.75 13.44
N LYS A 163 -16.42 18.67 14.13
CA LYS A 163 -16.29 19.16 15.51
C LYS A 163 -16.47 20.69 15.58
N ASN A 164 -16.03 21.42 14.57
CA ASN A 164 -16.21 22.87 14.51
C ASN A 164 -17.67 23.25 14.18
N GLU A 165 -18.33 22.54 13.27
CA GLU A 165 -19.76 22.74 12.98
C GLU A 165 -20.63 22.57 14.24
N LEU A 166 -20.36 21.55 15.05
CA LEU A 166 -21.09 21.28 16.28
C LEU A 166 -20.82 22.30 17.40
N LYS A 167 -19.71 23.06 17.34
CA LYS A 167 -19.42 24.13 18.31
C LYS A 167 -20.13 25.44 17.98
N ASN A 168 -20.57 25.60 16.74
CA ASN A 168 -21.19 26.82 16.24
C ASN A 168 -22.73 26.73 16.19
N MET A 169 -23.29 25.60 16.62
CA MET A 169 -24.73 25.37 16.83
C MET A 169 -25.05 25.56 18.31
#